data_AF-A0A7V5R983-F1
#
_entry.id   AF-A0A7V5R983-F1
#
_cell.length_a   1.000
_cell.length_b   1.000
_cell.length_c   1.000
_cell.angle_alpha   90.00
_cell.angle_beta   90.00
_cell.angle_gamma   90.00
#
_symmetry.space_group_name_H-M   'P 1'
#
loop_
_entity.id
_entity.type
_entity.pdbx_description
1 polymer ?
#
loop_
_entity_poly.entity_id
_entity_poly.type
_entity_poly.pdbx_seq_one_letter_code
_entity_poly.pdbx_strand_id
1 'polypeptide(L)' 'MADDLDEPVREGPAGRNAPCPCGSGLRYRECCSGKKTIH' A
#
# COMPACT_ATOMS: atom_id res chain seq x y z
N MET A 1 -5.84 20.33 -30.15
CA MET A 1 -6.28 20.42 -28.74
C MET A 1 -5.38 19.49 -27.95
N ALA A 2 -4.43 20.07 -27.22
CA ALA A 2 -3.49 19.35 -26.34
C ALA A 2 -4.32 18.70 -25.21
N ASP A 3 -4.32 17.38 -25.14
CA ASP A 3 -3.42 16.55 -24.32
C ASP A 3 -4.21 16.07 -23.09
N ASP A 4 -4.71 14.84 -23.23
CA ASP A 4 -4.65 13.81 -22.19
C ASP A 4 -4.94 14.29 -20.75
N LEU A 5 -6.22 14.54 -20.45
CA LEU A 5 -6.65 14.67 -19.06
C LEU A 5 -6.62 13.29 -18.40
N ASP A 6 -5.42 12.94 -17.95
CA ASP A 6 -5.09 12.12 -16.79
C ASP A 6 -6.11 10.99 -16.54
N GLU A 7 -5.93 9.88 -17.26
CA GLU A 7 -6.53 8.61 -16.82
C GLU A 7 -6.09 8.38 -15.38
N PRO A 8 -7.01 8.25 -14.40
CA PRO A 8 -6.61 7.93 -13.05
C PRO A 8 -5.98 6.54 -13.14
N VAL A 9 -4.64 6.50 -13.02
CA VAL A 9 -3.89 5.26 -12.90
C VAL A 9 -4.62 4.52 -11.80
N ARG A 10 -5.30 3.44 -12.17
CA ARG A 10 -5.88 2.51 -11.22
C ARG A 10 -4.69 2.00 -10.41
N GLU A 11 -4.41 2.72 -9.32
CA GLU A 11 -3.48 2.34 -8.28
C GLU A 11 -4.09 1.08 -7.67
N GLY A 12 -3.88 -0.04 -8.37
CA GLY A 12 -4.22 -1.36 -7.87
C GLY A 12 -3.69 -1.44 -6.45
N PRO A 13 -4.46 -2.04 -5.53
CA PRO A 13 -4.33 -1.81 -4.10
C PRO A 13 -2.86 -1.87 -3.73
N ALA A 14 -2.27 -0.71 -3.36
CA ALA A 14 -0.86 -0.56 -3.05
C ALA A 14 -0.43 -1.79 -2.25
N GLY A 15 0.37 -2.64 -2.90
CA GLY A 15 0.36 -4.07 -2.65
C GLY A 15 0.55 -4.38 -1.18
N ARG A 16 -0.19 -5.35 -0.64
CA ARG A 16 0.01 -5.80 0.74
C ARG A 16 1.45 -6.32 1.02
N ASN A 17 2.31 -6.38 0.01
CA ASN A 17 3.74 -6.67 0.10
C ASN A 17 4.62 -5.42 0.35
N ALA A 18 4.08 -4.21 0.26
CA ALA A 18 4.80 -2.97 0.54
C ALA A 18 5.27 -2.91 1.99
N PRO A 19 6.34 -2.15 2.31
CA PRO A 19 6.76 -1.92 3.69
C PRO A 19 5.62 -1.31 4.51
N CYS A 20 5.52 -1.71 5.78
CA CYS A 20 4.47 -1.23 6.67
C CYS A 20 4.65 0.27 6.94
N PRO A 21 3.59 1.08 6.76
CA PRO A 21 3.65 2.51 7.06
C PRO A 21 3.80 2.80 8.56
N CYS A 22 3.67 1.78 9.41
CA CYS A 22 3.90 1.85 10.85
C CYS A 22 5.38 1.97 11.25
N GLY A 23 6.31 1.91 10.28
CA GLY A 23 7.75 2.04 10.55
C GLY A 23 8.41 0.79 11.12
N SER A 24 7.69 -0.33 11.24
CA SER A 24 8.24 -1.58 11.82
C SER A 24 9.27 -2.30 10.94
N GLY A 25 9.55 -1.82 9.73
CA GLY A 25 10.46 -2.47 8.77
C GLY A 25 9.94 -3.76 8.14
N LEU A 26 8.77 -4.24 8.56
CA LEU A 26 8.10 -5.45 8.07
C LEU A 26 7.17 -5.13 6.89
N ARG A 27 6.83 -6.14 6.08
CA ARG A 27 5.81 -6.00 5.00
C ARG A 27 4.41 -5.77 5.59
N TYR A 28 3.56 -5.01 4.90
CA TYR A 28 2.23 -4.63 5.37
C TYR A 28 1.35 -5.85 5.72
N ARG A 29 1.39 -6.91 4.89
CA ARG A 29 0.70 -8.18 5.13
C ARG A 29 1.18 -8.94 6.36
N GLU A 30 2.43 -8.77 6.75
CA GLU A 30 3.09 -9.47 7.86
C GLU A 30 3.14 -8.60 9.13
N CYS A 31 2.76 -7.33 9.02
CA CYS A 31 2.66 -6.39 10.14
C CYS A 31 1.23 -5.89 10.31
N CYS A 32 0.85 -4.74 9.73
CA CYS A 32 -0.47 -4.14 9.95
C CYS A 32 -1.68 -4.98 9.56
N SER A 33 -1.57 -5.75 8.47
CA SER A 33 -2.68 -6.56 7.97
C SER A 33 -2.67 -7.99 8.53
N GLY A 34 -1.53 -8.46 9.06
CA GLY A 34 -1.35 -9.80 9.60
C GLY A 34 -1.39 -9.89 11.13
N LYS A 35 -1.31 -8.77 11.84
CA LYS A 35 -1.29 -8.73 13.30
C LYS A 35 -2.63 -9.12 13.92
N LYS A 36 -2.76 -10.41 14.24
CA LYS A 36 -3.50 -10.86 15.43
C LYS A 36 -2.53 -10.77 16.59
N THR A 37 -2.81 -9.88 17.52
CA THR A 37 -2.09 -9.64 18.79
C THR A 37 -1.05 -8.50 18.77
N ILE A 38 -1.53 -7.40 19.38
CA ILE A 38 -0.84 -6.48 20.29
C ILE A 38 0.32 -5.64 19.72
N HIS A 39 0.00 -4.37 19.46
CA HIS A 39 0.87 -3.22 19.71
C HIS A 39 0.16 -2.35 20.75
#